data_AF-E8JP69-F1
#
_entry.id   AF-E8JP69-F1
#
_cell.length_a   1.000
_cell.length_b   1.000
_cell.length_c   1.000
_cell.angle_alpha   90.00
_cell.angle_beta   90.00
_cell.angle_gamma   90.00
#
_symmetry.space_group_name_H-M   'P 1'
#
loop_
_entity.id
_entity.type
_entity.pdbx_description
1 polymer ?
#
loop_
_entity_poly.entity_id
_entity_poly.type
_entity_poly.pdbx_seq_one_letter_code
_entity_poly.pdbx_strand_id
1 'polypeptide(L)'
;MKKRTMIIACALALLGLSSFFITSPPLVSHPHVVYAAATSSQKKALSKAKKYYKLMNMSKLDIYDQLTSDVEKYSAEDAQYAIDHLKANYKKAALKRAKSYYKIMHMSKQGIYDQLSNENGDKFTAEQAQYAIDHAKLDYKKAALEKAKSYKKTLDLSSDEIYEQLTSEDGAKFTAEEAQSAIDHLND
;
A
#
# COMPACT_ATOMS: atom_id res chain seq x y z
N MET A 1 -35.29 -11.27 -3.14
CA MET A 1 -36.03 -10.12 -3.73
C MET A 1 -37.51 -10.19 -3.35
N LYS A 2 -37.97 -9.41 -2.37
CA LYS A 2 -39.41 -9.18 -2.11
C LYS A 2 -39.58 -7.77 -1.54
N LYS A 3 -39.84 -6.78 -2.40
CA LYS A 3 -40.29 -5.45 -1.98
C LYS A 3 -41.81 -5.51 -1.83
N ARG A 4 -42.32 -5.15 -0.66
CA ARG A 4 -43.77 -5.06 -0.38
C ARG A 4 -44.23 -3.63 -0.72
N THR A 5 -45.36 -3.58 -1.39
CA THR A 5 -46.01 -2.39 -1.97
C THR A 5 -47.26 -2.03 -1.16
N MET A 6 -47.65 -0.75 -1.21
CA MET A 6 -48.90 -0.11 -0.74
C MET A 6 -49.01 0.14 0.78
N ILE A 7 -49.51 1.30 1.24
CA ILE A 7 -50.89 1.79 1.05
C ILE A 7 -50.96 3.34 0.98
N ILE A 8 -51.80 3.80 0.07
CA ILE A 8 -52.29 5.19 -0.12
C ILE A 8 -53.53 5.38 0.78
N ALA A 9 -53.59 6.48 1.52
CA ALA A 9 -54.81 6.95 2.18
C ALA A 9 -55.18 8.33 1.64
N CYS A 10 -56.35 8.39 0.99
CA CYS A 10 -57.05 9.58 0.51
C CYS A 10 -57.93 10.20 1.60
N ALA A 11 -58.44 11.40 1.26
CA ALA A 11 -59.56 12.15 1.85
C ALA A 11 -59.09 13.21 2.89
N LEU A 12 -59.53 14.47 2.87
CA LEU A 12 -60.78 15.08 2.41
C LEU A 12 -60.54 16.52 1.89
N ALA A 13 -61.37 16.91 0.92
CA ALA A 13 -61.47 18.23 0.34
C ALA A 13 -62.24 19.20 1.25
N LEU A 14 -61.79 20.47 1.29
CA LEU A 14 -62.65 21.62 1.59
C LEU A 14 -62.35 22.72 0.56
N LEU A 15 -63.43 23.20 -0.06
CA LEU A 15 -63.49 24.21 -1.11
C LEU A 15 -63.24 25.60 -0.54
N GLY A 16 -62.46 26.43 -1.25
CA GLY A 16 -62.23 27.82 -0.90
C GLY A 16 -61.56 28.62 -2.02
N LEU A 17 -62.39 29.19 -2.89
CA LEU A 17 -62.24 30.45 -3.64
C LEU A 17 -61.02 30.66 -4.56
N SER A 18 -61.37 30.91 -5.82
CA SER A 18 -60.54 31.23 -6.98
C SER A 18 -59.60 32.43 -6.78
N SER A 19 -58.33 32.25 -7.09
CA SER A 19 -57.43 33.32 -7.57
C SER A 19 -56.25 32.72 -8.34
N PHE A 20 -56.20 33.04 -9.63
CA PHE A 20 -55.04 33.09 -10.54
C PHE A 20 -53.99 31.96 -10.47
N PHE A 21 -54.01 31.12 -11.50
CA PHE A 21 -52.96 30.16 -11.84
C PHE A 21 -51.66 30.89 -12.21
N ILE A 22 -50.61 30.75 -11.39
CA ILE A 22 -49.23 30.72 -11.88
C ILE A 22 -48.80 29.26 -11.80
N THR A 23 -48.82 28.57 -12.94
CA THR A 23 -48.27 27.21 -13.02
C THR A 23 -46.75 27.30 -12.99
N SER A 24 -46.17 27.38 -11.80
CA SER A 24 -44.76 27.02 -11.64
C SER A 24 -44.60 25.56 -12.05
N PRO A 25 -43.70 25.21 -12.99
CA PRO A 25 -43.46 23.82 -13.34
C PRO A 25 -43.02 23.04 -12.10
N PRO A 26 -43.40 21.75 -11.97
CA PRO A 26 -42.99 20.95 -10.83
C PRO A 26 -41.47 20.88 -10.78
N LEU A 27 -40.90 21.28 -9.64
CA LEU A 27 -39.49 21.06 -9.33
C LEU A 27 -39.24 19.55 -9.35
N VAL A 28 -38.67 19.06 -10.46
CA VAL A 28 -38.05 17.75 -10.52
C VAL A 28 -36.90 17.78 -9.51
N SER A 29 -37.12 17.19 -8.32
CA SER A 29 -36.05 16.99 -7.36
C SER A 29 -35.06 16.00 -7.95
N HIS A 30 -34.06 16.54 -8.63
CA HIS A 30 -32.85 15.79 -8.94
C HIS A 30 -32.30 15.33 -7.59
N PRO A 31 -31.92 14.06 -7.42
CA PRO A 31 -31.18 13.66 -6.24
C PRO A 31 -29.88 14.47 -6.25
N HIS A 32 -29.86 15.56 -5.50
CA HIS A 32 -28.63 16.22 -5.12
C HIS A 32 -27.93 15.21 -4.21
N VAL A 33 -27.00 14.46 -4.78
CA VAL A 33 -26.00 13.73 -4.01
C VAL A 33 -25.20 14.81 -3.29
N VAL A 34 -25.64 15.17 -2.09
CA VAL A 34 -24.88 16.01 -1.19
C VAL A 34 -23.70 15.15 -0.77
N TYR A 35 -22.56 15.30 -1.47
CA TYR A 35 -21.30 14.80 -0.95
C TYR A 35 -21.07 15.56 0.36
N ALA A 36 -21.33 14.90 1.49
CA ALA A 36 -21.06 15.48 2.79
C ALA A 36 -19.59 15.92 2.83
N ALA A 37 -19.35 17.17 3.22
CA ALA A 37 -18.00 17.69 3.33
C ALA A 37 -17.19 16.82 4.32
N ALA A 38 -15.92 16.59 4.00
CA ALA A 38 -15.04 15.75 4.81
C ALA A 38 -15.00 16.19 6.28
N THR A 39 -15.08 15.22 7.19
CA THR A 39 -15.01 15.48 8.64
C THR A 39 -13.61 15.98 9.04
N SER A 40 -13.49 16.60 10.23
CA SER A 40 -12.18 16.98 10.78
C SER A 40 -11.27 15.77 10.97
N SER A 41 -11.84 14.63 11.39
CA SER A 41 -11.10 13.38 11.59
C SER A 41 -10.57 12.81 10.27
N GLN A 42 -11.42 12.73 9.24
CA GLN A 42 -11.04 12.35 7.87
C GLN A 42 -9.88 13.20 7.30
N LYS A 43 -9.92 14.52 7.51
CA LYS A 43 -8.84 15.43 7.09
C LYS A 43 -7.51 15.13 7.82
N LYS A 44 -7.57 14.81 9.11
CA LYS A 44 -6.39 14.44 9.92
C LYS A 44 -5.82 13.09 9.49
N ALA A 45 -6.68 12.08 9.29
CA ALA A 45 -6.30 10.77 8.77
C ALA A 45 -5.60 10.90 7.40
N LEU A 46 -6.16 11.69 6.48
CA LEU A 46 -5.53 11.96 5.19
C LEU A 46 -4.17 12.65 5.32
N SER A 47 -4.00 13.56 6.28
CA SER A 47 -2.71 14.20 6.55
C SER A 47 -1.66 13.20 7.03
N LYS A 48 -2.05 12.27 7.92
CA LYS A 48 -1.19 11.16 8.39
C LYS A 48 -0.83 10.20 7.24
N ALA A 49 -1.81 9.76 6.46
CA ALA A 49 -1.61 8.94 5.27
C ALA A 49 -0.57 9.54 4.31
N LYS A 50 -0.66 10.86 4.07
CA LYS A 50 0.33 11.59 3.25
C LYS A 50 1.75 11.54 3.85
N LYS A 51 1.89 11.62 5.17
CA LYS A 51 3.20 11.52 5.84
C LYS A 51 3.79 10.12 5.70
N TYR A 52 3.01 9.08 5.99
CA TYR A 52 3.42 7.69 5.84
C TYR A 52 3.86 7.36 4.41
N TYR A 53 3.06 7.75 3.42
CA TYR A 53 3.43 7.59 2.02
C TYR A 53 4.71 8.37 1.65
N LYS A 54 4.84 9.65 2.04
CA LYS A 54 5.96 10.49 1.60
C LYS A 54 7.28 10.15 2.27
N LEU A 55 7.24 9.87 3.58
CA LEU A 55 8.44 9.70 4.40
C LEU A 55 8.88 8.24 4.46
N MET A 56 7.92 7.33 4.60
CA MET A 56 8.20 5.90 4.80
C MET A 56 8.01 5.08 3.52
N ASN A 57 7.33 5.64 2.51
CA ASN A 57 7.00 4.95 1.26
C ASN A 57 6.17 3.68 1.51
N MET A 58 5.26 3.73 2.49
CA MET A 58 4.38 2.60 2.83
C MET A 58 3.39 2.28 1.70
N SER A 59 2.94 1.03 1.66
CA SER A 59 1.93 0.56 0.72
C SER A 59 0.53 1.06 1.09
N LYS A 60 -0.44 0.83 0.19
CA LYS A 60 -1.85 1.21 0.43
C LYS A 60 -2.40 0.51 1.67
N LEU A 61 -2.18 -0.81 1.76
CA LEU A 61 -2.70 -1.64 2.85
C LEU A 61 -2.00 -1.31 4.17
N ASP A 62 -0.69 -1.15 4.15
CA ASP A 62 0.08 -0.83 5.36
C ASP A 62 -0.28 0.56 5.94
N ILE A 63 -0.57 1.55 5.09
CA ILE A 63 -1.09 2.85 5.56
C ILE A 63 -2.47 2.69 6.20
N TYR A 64 -3.35 1.87 5.63
CA TYR A 64 -4.68 1.63 6.20
C TYR A 64 -4.55 1.00 7.60
N ASP A 65 -3.78 -0.09 7.70
CA ASP A 65 -3.57 -0.82 8.95
C ASP A 65 -2.96 0.09 10.03
N GLN A 66 -1.98 0.93 9.65
CA GLN A 66 -1.37 1.88 10.57
C GLN A 66 -2.37 2.92 11.08
N LEU A 67 -3.28 3.42 10.24
CA LEU A 67 -4.29 4.39 10.64
C LEU A 67 -5.33 3.77 11.59
N THR A 68 -5.70 2.51 11.37
CA THR A 68 -6.65 1.77 12.21
C THR A 68 -6.02 1.10 13.43
N SER A 69 -4.69 1.15 13.57
CA SER A 69 -3.96 0.55 14.69
C SER A 69 -4.30 1.21 16.03
N ASP A 70 -3.95 0.54 17.13
CA ASP A 70 -4.04 1.10 18.48
C ASP A 70 -3.17 2.35 18.70
N VAL A 71 -2.25 2.66 17.78
CA VAL A 71 -1.42 3.86 17.85
C VAL A 71 -2.17 5.08 17.32
N GLU A 72 -2.76 4.98 16.12
CA GLU A 72 -3.42 6.12 15.47
C GLU A 72 -4.94 6.19 15.75
N LYS A 73 -5.58 5.04 15.99
CA LYS A 73 -6.99 4.89 16.43
C LYS A 73 -8.02 5.63 15.56
N TYR A 74 -7.76 5.80 14.26
CA TYR A 74 -8.81 6.26 13.35
C TYR A 74 -9.84 5.16 13.13
N SER A 75 -11.11 5.54 12.93
CA SER A 75 -12.12 4.56 12.52
C SER A 75 -11.81 4.00 11.13
N ALA A 76 -12.37 2.83 10.81
CA ALA A 76 -12.24 2.22 9.49
C ALA A 76 -12.73 3.17 8.38
N GLU A 77 -13.81 3.91 8.63
CA GLU A 77 -14.37 4.86 7.67
C GLU A 77 -13.44 6.06 7.44
N ASP A 78 -12.80 6.57 8.48
CA ASP A 78 -11.84 7.68 8.36
C ASP A 78 -10.56 7.26 7.65
N ALA A 79 -10.06 6.05 7.95
CA ALA A 79 -8.90 5.46 7.29
C ALA A 79 -9.20 5.19 5.81
N GLN A 80 -10.37 4.62 5.50
CA GLN A 80 -10.79 4.36 4.13
C GLN A 80 -10.93 5.68 3.35
N TYR A 81 -11.56 6.70 3.96
CA TYR A 81 -11.61 8.04 3.36
C TYR A 81 -10.19 8.57 3.05
N ALA A 82 -9.25 8.43 3.98
CA ALA A 82 -7.87 8.88 3.79
C ALA A 82 -7.19 8.16 2.63
N ILE A 83 -7.39 6.85 2.51
CA ILE A 83 -6.84 6.03 1.43
C ILE A 83 -7.43 6.42 0.07
N ASP A 84 -8.75 6.62 -0.02
CA ASP A 84 -9.42 6.96 -1.28
C ASP A 84 -9.06 8.37 -1.78
N HIS A 85 -8.76 9.29 -0.86
CA HIS A 85 -8.36 10.65 -1.17
C HIS A 85 -6.84 10.85 -1.24
N LEU A 86 -6.05 9.80 -0.97
CA LEU A 86 -4.61 9.83 -1.09
C LEU A 86 -4.21 9.62 -2.56
N LYS A 87 -3.79 10.71 -3.21
CA LYS A 87 -3.17 10.66 -4.54
C LYS A 87 -1.73 10.12 -4.45
N ALA A 88 -1.60 8.80 -4.40
CA ALA A 88 -0.32 8.09 -4.28
C ALA A 88 -0.01 7.25 -5.53
N ASN A 89 1.28 7.12 -5.84
CA ASN A 89 1.79 6.17 -6.81
C ASN A 89 2.53 5.06 -6.06
N TYR A 90 1.81 3.98 -5.76
CA TYR A 90 2.35 2.87 -4.95
C TYR A 90 3.43 2.07 -5.68
N LYS A 91 3.41 2.00 -7.02
CA LYS A 91 4.52 1.44 -7.81
C LYS A 91 5.83 2.21 -7.57
N LYS A 92 5.75 3.55 -7.51
CA LYS A 92 6.90 4.41 -7.17
C LYS A 92 7.35 4.24 -5.72
N ALA A 93 6.42 4.01 -4.79
CA ALA A 93 6.76 3.73 -3.39
C ALA A 93 7.50 2.38 -3.24
N ALA A 94 6.97 1.31 -3.84
CA ALA A 94 7.60 0.00 -3.88
C ALA A 94 9.01 0.06 -4.49
N LEU A 95 9.18 0.79 -5.60
CA LEU A 95 10.49 1.01 -6.22
C LEU A 95 11.50 1.68 -5.28
N LYS A 96 11.07 2.63 -4.44
CA LYS A 96 11.95 3.25 -3.44
C LYS A 96 12.30 2.29 -2.31
N ARG A 97 11.33 1.48 -1.85
CA ARG A 97 11.56 0.45 -0.83
C ARG A 97 12.55 -0.61 -1.33
N ALA A 98 12.38 -1.11 -2.55
CA ALA A 98 13.32 -2.03 -3.21
C ALA A 98 14.75 -1.48 -3.20
N LYS A 99 14.93 -0.23 -3.63
CA LYS A 99 16.25 0.44 -3.61
C LYS A 99 16.82 0.60 -2.20
N SER A 100 15.96 0.82 -1.21
CA SER A 100 16.37 0.91 0.19
C SER A 100 16.87 -0.43 0.71
N TYR A 101 16.13 -1.51 0.47
CA TYR A 101 16.52 -2.87 0.87
C TYR A 101 17.83 -3.30 0.23
N TYR A 102 17.99 -3.04 -1.06
CA TYR A 102 19.25 -3.26 -1.77
C TYR A 102 20.41 -2.48 -1.13
N LYS A 103 20.23 -1.17 -0.89
CA LYS A 103 21.31 -0.30 -0.43
C LYS A 103 21.74 -0.57 1.00
N ILE A 104 20.77 -0.85 1.88
CA ILE A 104 20.99 -0.91 3.33
C ILE A 104 21.19 -2.35 3.80
N MET A 105 20.45 -3.29 3.23
CA MET A 105 20.41 -4.68 3.70
C MET A 105 21.08 -5.66 2.73
N HIS A 106 21.49 -5.19 1.55
CA HIS A 106 22.14 -5.99 0.50
C HIS A 106 21.32 -7.25 0.18
N MET A 107 20.01 -7.08 0.06
CA MET A 107 19.09 -8.20 -0.22
C MET A 107 19.17 -8.63 -1.69
N SER A 108 18.93 -9.93 -1.91
CA SER A 108 18.76 -10.51 -3.25
C SER A 108 17.50 -10.00 -3.94
N LYS A 109 17.42 -10.25 -5.25
CA LYS A 109 16.22 -9.95 -6.05
C LYS A 109 14.97 -10.60 -5.45
N GLN A 110 15.06 -11.89 -5.12
CA GLN A 110 13.93 -12.64 -4.55
C GLN A 110 13.60 -12.16 -3.14
N GLY A 111 14.61 -11.93 -2.29
CA GLY A 111 14.40 -11.42 -0.94
C GLY A 111 13.71 -10.05 -0.93
N ILE A 112 14.06 -9.16 -1.85
CA ILE A 112 13.38 -7.85 -1.99
C ILE A 112 11.93 -8.05 -2.42
N TYR A 113 11.68 -8.92 -3.40
CA TYR A 113 10.31 -9.21 -3.85
C TYR A 113 9.46 -9.73 -2.68
N ASP A 114 9.94 -10.76 -1.99
CA ASP A 114 9.27 -11.39 -0.86
C ASP A 114 8.94 -10.34 0.20
N GLN A 115 9.94 -9.54 0.60
CA GLN A 115 9.77 -8.51 1.62
C GLN A 115 8.74 -7.43 1.23
N LEU A 116 8.68 -7.06 -0.05
CA LEU A 116 7.70 -6.08 -0.54
C LEU A 116 6.28 -6.64 -0.51
N SER A 117 6.09 -7.91 -0.89
CA SER A 117 4.77 -8.52 -1.03
C SER A 117 4.27 -9.28 0.20
N ASN A 118 5.14 -9.53 1.19
CA ASN A 118 4.79 -10.30 2.38
C ASN A 118 3.72 -9.56 3.21
N GLU A 119 2.74 -10.30 3.72
CA GLU A 119 1.69 -9.78 4.59
C GLU A 119 2.21 -9.24 5.92
N ASN A 120 3.35 -9.73 6.40
CA ASN A 120 4.07 -9.20 7.57
C ASN A 120 5.21 -8.25 7.17
N GLY A 121 5.41 -8.02 5.88
CA GLY A 121 6.40 -7.10 5.32
C GLY A 121 5.77 -5.76 4.95
N ASP A 122 6.08 -5.27 3.75
CA ASP A 122 5.59 -3.96 3.30
C ASP A 122 4.16 -4.00 2.70
N LYS A 123 3.57 -5.20 2.50
CA LYS A 123 2.18 -5.38 2.02
C LYS A 123 1.87 -4.69 0.69
N PHE A 124 2.86 -4.54 -0.20
CA PHE A 124 2.58 -4.16 -1.59
C PHE A 124 1.89 -5.30 -2.32
N THR A 125 1.09 -4.96 -3.34
CA THR A 125 0.56 -6.01 -4.22
C THR A 125 1.69 -6.69 -4.99
N ALA A 126 1.51 -7.95 -5.38
CA ALA A 126 2.49 -8.68 -6.20
C ALA A 126 2.90 -7.88 -7.46
N GLU A 127 1.94 -7.24 -8.12
CA GLU A 127 2.21 -6.39 -9.29
C GLU A 127 3.08 -5.16 -8.97
N GLN A 128 2.94 -4.56 -7.79
CA GLN A 128 3.73 -3.42 -7.36
C GLN A 128 5.14 -3.84 -6.95
N ALA A 129 5.26 -4.97 -6.26
CA ALA A 129 6.54 -5.60 -5.94
C ALA A 129 7.30 -5.98 -7.23
N GLN A 130 6.64 -6.65 -8.17
CA GLN A 130 7.22 -7.03 -9.45
C GLN A 130 7.65 -5.80 -10.25
N TYR A 131 6.80 -4.77 -10.33
CA TYR A 131 7.17 -3.51 -10.96
C TYR A 131 8.43 -2.90 -10.34
N ALA A 132 8.55 -2.92 -9.00
CA ALA A 132 9.73 -2.42 -8.31
C ALA A 132 10.99 -3.19 -8.72
N ILE A 133 10.93 -4.52 -8.73
CA ILE A 133 12.04 -5.39 -9.14
C ILE A 133 12.47 -5.10 -10.58
N ASP A 134 11.52 -5.02 -11.51
CA ASP A 134 11.81 -4.83 -12.94
C ASP A 134 12.42 -3.44 -13.24
N HIS A 135 12.04 -2.44 -12.46
CA HIS A 135 12.43 -1.04 -12.72
C HIS A 135 13.55 -0.54 -11.81
N ALA A 136 13.97 -1.31 -10.80
CA ALA A 136 15.02 -0.87 -9.87
C ALA A 136 16.41 -0.83 -10.52
N LYS A 137 16.68 -1.68 -11.52
CA LYS A 137 17.96 -1.79 -12.24
C LYS A 137 19.14 -1.88 -11.27
N LEU A 138 19.10 -2.90 -10.41
CA LEU A 138 20.06 -3.13 -9.33
C LEU A 138 21.10 -4.17 -9.72
N ASP A 139 22.29 -4.07 -9.15
CA ASP A 139 23.39 -5.02 -9.35
C ASP A 139 23.42 -6.05 -8.22
N TYR A 140 22.75 -7.18 -8.43
CA TYR A 140 22.61 -8.20 -7.40
C TYR A 140 23.89 -9.01 -7.16
N LYS A 141 24.84 -9.06 -8.10
CA LYS A 141 26.18 -9.62 -7.84
C LYS A 141 26.93 -8.78 -6.81
N LYS A 142 26.82 -7.45 -6.93
CA LYS A 142 27.34 -6.54 -5.92
C LYS A 142 26.65 -6.71 -4.56
N ALA A 143 25.33 -6.85 -4.53
CA ALA A 143 24.61 -7.10 -3.27
C ALA A 143 25.05 -8.43 -2.62
N ALA A 144 25.23 -9.49 -3.41
CA ALA A 144 25.72 -10.78 -2.91
C ALA A 144 27.10 -10.64 -2.27
N LEU A 145 28.03 -9.90 -2.90
CA LEU A 145 29.36 -9.65 -2.35
C LEU A 145 29.32 -8.89 -1.03
N GLU A 146 28.53 -7.82 -0.93
CA GLU A 146 28.38 -7.07 0.34
C GLU A 146 27.74 -7.94 1.43
N LYS A 147 26.78 -8.80 1.07
CA LYS A 147 26.17 -9.75 2.00
C LYS A 147 27.17 -10.81 2.47
N ALA A 148 27.97 -11.34 1.55
CA ALA A 148 29.06 -12.29 1.84
C ALA A 148 30.08 -11.70 2.82
N LYS A 149 30.53 -10.45 2.56
CA LYS A 149 31.41 -9.69 3.47
C LYS A 149 30.78 -9.50 4.83
N SER A 150 29.48 -9.23 4.90
CA SER A 150 28.76 -9.15 6.17
C SER A 150 28.78 -10.48 6.91
N TYR A 151 28.43 -11.59 6.26
CA TYR A 151 28.46 -12.91 6.91
C TYR A 151 29.85 -13.28 7.39
N LYS A 152 30.88 -13.05 6.57
CA LYS A 152 32.27 -13.27 6.99
C LYS A 152 32.63 -12.45 8.22
N LYS A 153 32.26 -11.17 8.25
CA LYS A 153 32.61 -10.25 9.35
C LYS A 153 31.85 -10.53 10.64
N THR A 154 30.56 -10.85 10.57
CA THR A 154 29.69 -10.91 11.76
C THR A 154 29.52 -12.33 12.31
N LEU A 155 29.67 -13.34 11.45
CA LEU A 155 29.46 -14.75 11.80
C LEU A 155 30.73 -15.60 11.65
N ASP A 156 31.82 -15.04 11.08
CA ASP A 156 33.09 -15.73 10.79
C ASP A 156 32.96 -17.03 9.98
N LEU A 157 31.94 -17.10 9.14
CA LEU A 157 31.69 -18.26 8.28
C LEU A 157 32.84 -18.49 7.29
N SER A 158 33.04 -19.76 6.90
CA SER A 158 33.87 -20.16 5.77
C SER A 158 33.22 -19.80 4.43
N SER A 159 33.98 -19.85 3.34
CA SER A 159 33.44 -19.57 2.00
C SER A 159 32.29 -20.50 1.62
N ASP A 160 32.37 -21.77 1.97
CA ASP A 160 31.35 -22.77 1.68
C ASP A 160 30.05 -22.48 2.47
N GLU A 161 30.18 -22.20 3.77
CA GLU A 161 29.03 -21.81 4.60
C GLU A 161 28.39 -20.50 4.13
N ILE A 162 29.19 -19.53 3.67
CA ILE A 162 28.66 -18.29 3.08
C ILE A 162 27.90 -18.59 1.79
N TYR A 163 28.43 -19.44 0.92
CA TYR A 163 27.75 -19.83 -0.30
C TYR A 163 26.38 -20.49 -0.01
N GLU A 164 26.35 -21.42 0.95
CA GLU A 164 25.11 -22.06 1.41
C GLU A 164 24.12 -21.03 1.97
N GLN A 165 24.58 -20.09 2.81
CA GLN A 165 23.71 -19.05 3.36
C GLN A 165 23.20 -18.06 2.30
N LEU A 166 24.01 -17.75 1.28
CA LEU A 166 23.61 -16.87 0.19
C LEU A 166 22.51 -17.51 -0.65
N THR A 167 22.60 -18.82 -0.90
CA THR A 167 21.69 -19.55 -1.80
C THR A 167 20.48 -20.16 -1.12
N SER A 168 20.52 -20.36 0.21
CA SER A 168 19.44 -20.98 0.98
C SER A 168 18.11 -20.24 0.82
N GLU A 169 17.02 -21.04 0.71
CA GLU A 169 15.63 -20.58 0.67
C GLU A 169 15.18 -19.89 1.95
N ASP A 170 15.78 -20.24 3.09
CA ASP A 170 15.56 -19.56 4.38
C ASP A 170 16.65 -18.50 4.65
N GLY A 171 17.66 -18.43 3.78
CA GLY A 171 18.79 -17.51 3.87
C GLY A 171 18.59 -16.26 3.02
N ALA A 172 19.61 -15.90 2.25
CA ALA A 172 19.58 -14.66 1.47
C ALA A 172 18.95 -14.81 0.08
N LYS A 173 18.68 -16.03 -0.41
CA LYS A 173 18.01 -16.32 -1.69
C LYS A 173 18.65 -15.67 -2.92
N PHE A 174 19.97 -15.54 -2.94
CA PHE A 174 20.71 -15.21 -4.16
C PHE A 174 20.71 -16.40 -5.11
N THR A 175 20.82 -16.11 -6.41
CA THR A 175 21.08 -17.17 -7.38
C THR A 175 22.46 -17.78 -7.15
N ALA A 176 22.65 -19.04 -7.57
CA ALA A 176 23.96 -19.70 -7.51
C ALA A 176 25.06 -18.90 -8.22
N GLU A 177 24.75 -18.26 -9.35
CA GLU A 177 25.70 -17.43 -10.09
C GLU A 177 26.12 -16.17 -9.30
N GLU A 178 25.17 -15.48 -8.66
CA GLU A 178 25.45 -14.31 -7.84
C GLU A 178 26.25 -14.69 -6.58
N ALA A 179 25.89 -15.80 -5.94
CA ALA A 179 26.60 -16.31 -4.77
C ALA A 179 28.03 -16.74 -5.13
N GLN A 180 28.22 -17.48 -6.22
CA GLN A 180 29.55 -17.88 -6.67
C GLN A 180 30.41 -16.65 -7.00
N SER A 181 29.86 -15.68 -7.74
CA SER A 181 30.54 -14.42 -8.02
C SER A 181 30.94 -13.68 -6.73
N ALA A 182 30.15 -13.76 -5.66
CA ALA A 182 30.48 -13.15 -4.38
C ALA A 182 31.64 -13.89 -3.67
N ILE A 183 31.67 -15.23 -3.71
CA ILE A 183 32.76 -16.02 -3.15
C ILE A 183 34.08 -15.77 -3.88
N ASP A 184 34.05 -15.74 -5.21
CA ASP A 184 35.23 -15.55 -6.05
C ASP A 184 35.96 -14.22 -5.74
N HIS A 185 35.22 -13.19 -5.31
CA HIS A 185 35.73 -11.85 -5.01
C HIS A 185 35.73 -11.53 -3.50
N LEU A 186 35.51 -12.53 -2.64
CA LEU A 186 35.32 -12.30 -1.20
C LEU A 186 36.59 -11.79 -0.50
N ASN A 187 37.76 -12.20 -1.02
CA ASN A 187 39.08 -11.91 -0.44
C ASN A 187 39.89 -10.88 -1.25
N ASP A 188 39.28 -10.23 -2.22
CA ASP A 188 39.86 -9.10 -2.97
C ASP A 188 39.84 -7.80 -2.14
#